data_AF-A0A7W9EQQ8-F1
#
_entry.id   AF-A0A7W9EQQ8-F1
#
_cell.length_a   1.000
_cell.length_b   1.000
_cell.length_c   1.000
_cell.angle_alpha   90.00
_cell.angle_beta   90.00
_cell.angle_gamma   90.00
#
_symmetry.space_group_name_H-M   'P 1'
#
loop_
_entity.id
_entity.type
_entity.pdbx_description
1 polymer ?
#
loop_
_entity_poly.entity_id
_entity_poly.type
_entity_poly.pdbx_seq_one_letter_code
_entity_poly.pdbx_strand_id
1 'polypeptide(L)'
;MTVSVLFQQHFQVAYVVRDIEAATQRFAREFGIARWDVMDMAALLGPGHGTRFIGNAYAGEVMIELIEPDPTGESLYRDWIPDAADGVRLHHLGFLVRSDADFRAAVAQLEAAGYPTAHSGSFGDNLDYHYADTTALLGHYYELIHLKPAGEQFFARIPRN
;
A
#
# COMPACT_ATOMS: atom_id res chain seq x y z
N MET A 1 26.98 -0.65 -12.10
CA MET A 1 25.51 -0.45 -12.02
C MET A 1 25.28 0.69 -11.05
N THR A 2 24.69 1.80 -11.50
CA THR A 2 24.25 2.87 -10.62
C THR A 2 23.11 2.33 -9.77
N VAL A 3 23.31 2.30 -8.45
CA VAL A 3 22.29 1.90 -7.48
C VAL A 3 21.09 2.84 -7.67
N SER A 4 19.92 2.30 -8.02
CA SER A 4 18.68 3.08 -7.97
C SER A 4 18.47 3.49 -6.52
N VAL A 5 18.33 4.79 -6.26
CA VAL A 5 18.04 5.27 -4.90
C VAL A 5 16.59 4.92 -4.60
N LEU A 6 16.40 3.83 -3.87
CA LEU A 6 15.09 3.24 -3.61
C LEU A 6 14.16 4.17 -2.80
N PHE A 7 14.64 5.19 -2.11
CA PHE A 7 13.76 6.16 -1.45
C PHE A 7 13.29 7.32 -2.33
N GLN A 8 13.59 7.30 -3.63
CA GLN A 8 13.08 8.31 -4.56
C GLN A 8 11.63 8.01 -4.93
N GLN A 9 10.86 9.06 -5.24
CA GLN A 9 9.45 8.96 -5.64
C GLN A 9 8.56 8.30 -4.57
N HIS A 10 8.77 8.65 -3.29
CA HIS A 10 7.86 8.24 -2.22
C HIS A 10 6.44 8.69 -2.55
N PHE A 11 5.53 7.74 -2.59
CA PHE A 11 4.18 7.93 -3.10
C PHE A 11 3.12 7.60 -2.06
N GLN A 12 3.34 6.55 -1.27
CA GLN A 12 2.32 6.01 -0.37
C GLN A 12 2.88 5.71 1.02
N VAL A 13 2.08 6.01 2.04
CA VAL A 13 2.26 5.52 3.41
C VAL A 13 1.03 4.70 3.76
N ALA A 14 1.22 3.40 3.97
CA ALA A 14 0.11 2.48 4.21
C ALA A 14 0.08 1.96 5.64
N TYR A 15 -1.12 1.95 6.20
CA TYR A 15 -1.41 1.46 7.53
C TYR A 15 -2.40 0.30 7.45
N VAL A 16 -2.13 -0.75 8.19
CA VAL A 16 -3.15 -1.75 8.51
C VAL A 16 -4.02 -1.22 9.63
N VAL A 17 -5.33 -1.37 9.46
CA VAL A 17 -6.36 -0.98 10.42
C VAL A 17 -7.25 -2.16 10.73
N ARG A 18 -7.88 -2.15 11.91
CA ARG A 18 -8.86 -3.19 12.29
C ARG A 18 -10.25 -2.91 11.72
N ASP A 19 -10.64 -1.65 11.73
CA ASP A 19 -11.94 -1.16 11.28
C ASP A 19 -11.72 0.15 10.52
N ILE A 20 -11.98 0.13 9.21
CA ILE A 20 -11.72 1.27 8.34
C ILE A 20 -12.64 2.46 8.63
N GLU A 21 -13.86 2.22 9.11
CA GLU A 21 -14.77 3.29 9.49
C GLU A 21 -14.24 4.01 10.74
N ALA A 22 -13.89 3.25 11.78
CA ALA A 22 -13.32 3.82 13.00
C ALA A 22 -12.00 4.57 12.73
N ALA A 23 -11.13 4.00 11.88
CA ALA A 23 -9.86 4.60 11.51
C ALA A 23 -10.05 5.90 10.70
N THR A 24 -10.89 5.91 9.65
CA THR A 24 -11.14 7.12 8.85
C THR A 24 -11.72 8.26 9.71
N GLN A 25 -12.63 7.96 10.65
CA GLN A 25 -13.14 8.94 11.59
C GLN A 25 -12.04 9.49 12.52
N ARG A 26 -11.12 8.64 12.99
CA ARG A 26 -9.97 9.07 13.80
C ARG A 26 -9.05 9.99 12.99
N PHE A 27 -8.73 9.61 11.76
CA PHE A 27 -7.90 10.41 10.85
C PHE A 27 -8.52 11.79 10.57
N ALA A 28 -9.84 11.87 10.42
CA ALA A 28 -10.54 13.13 10.27
C ALA A 28 -10.39 14.02 11.51
N ARG A 29 -10.57 13.45 12.72
CA ARG A 29 -10.51 14.21 13.99
C ARG A 29 -9.09 14.64 14.38
N GLU A 30 -8.09 13.79 14.15
CA GLU A 30 -6.73 14.01 14.66
C GLU A 30 -5.78 14.62 13.62
N PHE A 31 -5.98 14.31 12.33
CA PHE A 31 -5.05 14.67 11.26
C PHE A 31 -5.68 15.50 10.14
N GLY A 32 -7.00 15.74 10.19
CA GLY A 32 -7.72 16.54 9.19
C GLY A 32 -7.95 15.81 7.85
N ILE A 33 -7.73 14.49 7.79
CA ILE A 33 -7.94 13.69 6.56
C ILE A 33 -9.34 13.08 6.61
N ALA A 34 -10.31 13.77 6.01
CA ALA A 34 -11.73 13.45 6.15
C ALA A 34 -12.37 12.84 4.89
N ARG A 35 -11.79 13.06 3.70
CA ARG A 35 -12.29 12.51 2.44
C ARG A 35 -11.45 11.31 2.03
N TRP A 36 -12.13 10.20 1.76
CA TRP A 36 -11.52 8.91 1.42
C TRP A 36 -12.25 8.29 0.23
N ASP A 37 -11.50 7.65 -0.67
CA ASP A 37 -12.04 6.67 -1.62
C ASP A 37 -11.88 5.30 -0.97
N VAL A 38 -13.00 4.70 -0.53
CA VAL A 38 -13.00 3.39 0.13
C VAL A 38 -13.55 2.35 -0.84
N MET A 39 -12.71 1.37 -1.15
CA MET A 39 -13.03 0.26 -2.05
C MET A 39 -13.37 -0.98 -1.23
N ASP A 40 -14.51 -1.60 -1.56
CA ASP A 40 -14.85 -2.96 -1.14
C ASP A 40 -14.18 -3.95 -2.09
N MET A 41 -13.20 -4.69 -1.56
CA MET A 41 -12.39 -5.59 -2.37
C MET A 41 -13.15 -6.86 -2.76
N ALA A 42 -14.12 -7.30 -1.97
CA ALA A 42 -14.97 -8.44 -2.31
C ALA A 42 -15.93 -8.09 -3.45
N ALA A 43 -16.46 -6.86 -3.45
CA ALA A 43 -17.28 -6.35 -4.54
C ALA A 43 -16.47 -6.16 -5.84
N LEU A 44 -15.20 -5.77 -5.71
CA LEU A 44 -14.33 -5.46 -6.84
C LEU A 44 -13.68 -6.70 -7.48
N LEU A 45 -13.16 -7.61 -6.65
CA LEU A 45 -12.35 -8.76 -7.09
C LEU A 45 -13.00 -10.12 -6.82
N GLY A 46 -14.18 -10.12 -6.19
CA GLY A 46 -14.90 -11.33 -5.81
C GLY A 46 -14.63 -11.75 -4.35
N PRO A 47 -15.47 -12.65 -3.81
CA PRO A 47 -15.37 -13.10 -2.42
C PRO A 47 -14.09 -13.90 -2.16
N GLY A 48 -13.63 -13.92 -0.91
CA GLY A 48 -12.46 -14.68 -0.48
C GLY A 48 -11.11 -13.96 -0.65
N HIS A 49 -11.13 -12.68 -1.03
CA HIS A 49 -9.92 -11.85 -1.00
C HIS A 49 -9.44 -11.63 0.44
N GLY A 50 -8.14 -11.76 0.71
CA GLY A 50 -7.55 -11.57 2.05
C GLY A 50 -7.57 -10.13 2.58
N THR A 51 -8.26 -9.23 1.89
CA THR A 51 -8.45 -7.83 2.24
C THR A 51 -9.91 -7.49 2.03
N ARG A 52 -10.53 -6.83 3.02
CA ARG A 52 -11.94 -6.43 2.97
C ARG A 52 -12.08 -5.06 2.34
N PHE A 53 -11.34 -4.09 2.86
CA PHE A 53 -11.39 -2.71 2.40
C PHE A 53 -10.02 -2.09 2.22
N ILE A 54 -9.91 -1.22 1.22
CA ILE A 54 -8.77 -0.32 1.03
C ILE A 54 -9.32 1.10 0.92
N GLY A 55 -8.81 2.00 1.75
CA GLY A 55 -9.15 3.42 1.75
C GLY A 55 -7.96 4.26 1.37
N ASN A 56 -8.08 5.07 0.33
CA ASN A 56 -7.02 5.96 -0.12
C ASN A 56 -7.44 7.44 0.02
N ALA A 57 -6.49 8.27 0.44
CA ALA A 57 -6.64 9.72 0.48
C ALA A 57 -5.28 10.39 0.26
N TYR A 58 -5.24 11.49 -0.49
CA TYR A 58 -4.03 12.31 -0.55
C TYR A 58 -3.97 13.30 0.61
N ALA A 59 -2.78 13.43 1.20
CA ALA A 59 -2.39 14.51 2.10
C ALA A 59 -1.20 15.25 1.48
N GLY A 60 -1.47 16.41 0.87
CA GLY A 60 -0.53 17.06 -0.04
C GLY A 60 -0.23 16.18 -1.26
N GLU A 61 1.04 15.79 -1.44
CA GLU A 61 1.49 14.96 -2.57
C GLU A 61 1.65 13.47 -2.22
N VAL A 62 1.48 13.10 -0.94
CA VAL A 62 1.62 11.71 -0.48
C VAL A 62 0.24 11.09 -0.32
N MET A 63 0.08 9.86 -0.77
CA MET A 63 -1.10 9.04 -0.52
C MET A 63 -1.00 8.38 0.86
N ILE A 64 -2.05 8.54 1.65
CA ILE A 64 -2.30 7.73 2.83
C ILE A 64 -3.22 6.59 2.41
N GLU A 65 -2.81 5.37 2.73
CA GLU A 65 -3.60 4.16 2.50
C GLU A 65 -3.95 3.49 3.82
N LEU A 66 -5.22 3.11 3.98
CA LEU A 66 -5.72 2.31 5.08
C LEU A 66 -6.19 0.97 4.53
N ILE A 67 -5.67 -0.12 5.09
CA ILE A 67 -5.96 -1.48 4.66
C ILE A 67 -6.66 -2.20 5.81
N GLU A 68 -7.91 -2.60 5.60
CA GLU A 68 -8.62 -3.50 6.50
C GLU A 68 -8.54 -4.94 5.93
N PRO A 69 -7.66 -5.80 6.46
CA PRO A 69 -7.57 -7.19 6.05
C PRO A 69 -8.78 -8.01 6.50
N ASP A 70 -9.01 -9.16 5.85
CA ASP A 70 -9.88 -10.18 6.43
C ASP A 70 -9.13 -10.81 7.63
N PRO A 71 -9.64 -10.75 8.86
CA PRO A 71 -8.94 -11.29 10.04
C PRO A 71 -8.80 -12.82 9.99
N THR A 72 -9.59 -13.50 9.16
CA THR A 72 -9.55 -14.96 8.96
C THR A 72 -8.82 -15.37 7.68
N GLY A 73 -8.52 -14.42 6.79
CA GLY A 73 -7.80 -14.65 5.56
C GLY A 73 -6.29 -14.79 5.77
N GLU A 74 -5.64 -15.62 4.95
CA GLU A 74 -4.19 -15.56 4.82
C GLU A 74 -3.81 -14.26 4.10
N SER A 75 -3.00 -13.44 4.76
CA SER A 75 -2.56 -12.16 4.22
C SER A 75 -1.28 -11.71 4.93
N LEU A 76 -0.41 -11.04 4.18
CA LEU A 76 0.76 -10.32 4.70
C LEU A 76 0.37 -9.26 5.75
N TYR A 77 -0.87 -8.76 5.70
CA TYR A 77 -1.40 -7.78 6.65
C TYR A 77 -1.85 -8.37 7.99
N ARG A 78 -2.05 -9.69 8.09
CA ARG A 78 -2.71 -10.33 9.24
C ARG A 78 -2.01 -10.03 10.56
N ASP A 79 -0.68 -10.15 10.57
CA ASP A 79 0.12 -9.97 11.79
C ASP A 79 0.30 -8.48 12.14
N TRP A 80 -0.16 -7.58 11.26
CA TRP A 80 -0.18 -6.13 11.47
C TRP A 80 -1.51 -5.60 12.01
N ILE A 81 -2.54 -6.43 12.13
CA ILE A 81 -3.85 -6.00 12.62
C ILE A 81 -3.71 -5.49 14.07
N PRO A 82 -4.06 -4.22 14.35
CA PRO A 82 -3.98 -3.66 15.70
C PRO A 82 -5.10 -4.19 16.59
N ASP A 83 -4.93 -4.21 17.91
CA ASP A 83 -5.96 -4.73 18.83
C ASP A 83 -7.17 -3.79 18.97
N ALA A 84 -6.93 -2.48 19.05
CA ALA A 84 -7.98 -1.47 19.14
C ALA A 84 -8.75 -1.35 17.83
N ALA A 85 -10.05 -1.06 17.91
CA ALA A 85 -10.93 -0.87 16.75
C ALA A 85 -10.45 0.29 15.85
N ASP A 86 -10.10 1.43 16.45
CA ASP A 86 -9.52 2.61 15.79
C ASP A 86 -7.98 2.57 15.74
N GLY A 87 -7.41 1.37 15.93
CA GLY A 87 -5.98 1.14 15.89
C GLY A 87 -5.45 1.28 14.47
N VAL A 88 -4.23 1.81 14.36
CA VAL A 88 -3.52 2.02 13.10
C VAL A 88 -2.09 1.53 13.26
N ARG A 89 -1.57 0.76 12.30
CA ARG A 89 -0.19 0.26 12.35
C ARG A 89 0.49 0.46 11.01
N LEU A 90 1.63 1.16 11.00
CA LEU A 90 2.43 1.32 9.79
C LEU A 90 2.81 -0.06 9.25
N HIS A 91 2.56 -0.27 7.97
CA HIS A 91 2.80 -1.56 7.33
C HIS A 91 3.84 -1.45 6.23
N HIS A 92 3.66 -0.53 5.28
CA HIS A 92 4.61 -0.36 4.19
C HIS A 92 4.72 1.09 3.73
N LEU A 93 5.84 1.38 3.08
CA LEU A 93 6.04 2.60 2.31
C LEU A 93 6.12 2.23 0.82
N GLY A 94 5.34 2.92 0.00
CA GLY A 94 5.25 2.68 -1.44
C GLY A 94 5.99 3.72 -2.27
N PHE A 95 6.78 3.25 -3.24
CA PHE A 95 7.63 4.06 -4.11
C PHE A 95 7.31 3.81 -5.57
N LEU A 96 7.08 4.89 -6.33
CA LEU A 96 6.71 4.79 -7.73
C LEU A 96 7.92 4.47 -8.62
N VAL A 97 7.72 3.51 -9.51
CA VAL A 97 8.60 3.20 -10.62
C VAL A 97 7.83 3.39 -11.92
N ARG A 98 8.41 4.13 -12.86
CA ARG A 98 7.70 4.58 -14.08
C ARG A 98 7.92 3.67 -15.30
N SER A 99 8.92 2.80 -15.26
CA SER A 99 9.20 1.87 -16.35
C SER A 99 9.28 0.44 -15.85
N ASP A 100 8.80 -0.48 -16.67
CA ASP A 100 8.86 -1.92 -16.45
C ASP A 100 10.31 -2.43 -16.34
N ALA A 101 11.23 -1.83 -17.10
CA ALA A 101 12.66 -2.15 -17.01
C ALA A 101 13.25 -1.75 -15.64
N ASP A 102 12.94 -0.54 -15.16
CA ASP A 102 13.40 -0.06 -13.85
C ASP A 102 12.76 -0.85 -12.71
N PHE A 103 11.49 -1.25 -12.86
CA PHE A 103 10.78 -2.06 -11.86
C PHE A 103 11.47 -3.41 -11.67
N ARG A 104 11.72 -4.15 -12.77
CA ARG A 104 12.49 -5.40 -12.71
C ARG A 104 13.89 -5.22 -12.15
N ALA A 105 14.58 -4.13 -12.53
CA ALA A 105 15.91 -3.84 -12.03
C ALA A 105 15.91 -3.56 -10.51
N ALA A 106 14.91 -2.82 -10.02
CA ALA A 106 14.74 -2.51 -8.60
C ALA A 106 14.42 -3.77 -7.77
N VAL A 107 13.53 -4.64 -8.28
CA VAL A 107 13.26 -5.94 -7.66
C VAL A 107 14.53 -6.78 -7.55
N ALA A 108 15.26 -6.96 -8.66
CA ALA A 108 16.50 -7.73 -8.66
C ALA A 108 17.57 -7.13 -7.72
N GLN A 109 17.61 -5.79 -7.60
CA GLN A 109 18.51 -5.11 -6.68
C GLN A 109 18.15 -5.39 -5.21
N LEU A 110 16.87 -5.36 -4.84
CA LEU A 110 16.40 -5.68 -3.48
C LEU A 110 16.69 -7.13 -3.11
N GLU A 111 16.43 -8.07 -4.02
CA GLU A 111 16.72 -9.49 -3.81
C GLU A 111 18.23 -9.75 -3.67
N ALA A 112 19.06 -9.14 -4.53
CA ALA A 112 20.52 -9.25 -4.44
C ALA A 112 21.08 -8.62 -3.15
N ALA A 113 20.38 -7.65 -2.56
CA ALA A 113 20.72 -7.05 -1.28
C ALA A 113 20.23 -7.87 -0.06
N GLY A 114 19.56 -9.01 -0.29
CA GLY A 114 19.08 -9.90 0.77
C GLY A 114 17.68 -9.57 1.30
N TYR A 115 16.90 -8.76 0.58
CA TYR A 115 15.50 -8.49 0.93
C TYR A 115 14.58 -9.32 0.03
N PRO A 116 14.10 -10.49 0.50
CA PRO A 116 13.31 -11.39 -0.32
C PRO A 116 11.94 -10.80 -0.67
N THR A 117 11.36 -11.28 -1.77
CA THR A 117 9.98 -10.98 -2.16
C THR A 117 9.01 -11.54 -1.11
N ALA A 118 8.33 -10.66 -0.39
CA ALA A 118 7.31 -11.03 0.59
C ALA A 118 5.95 -11.25 -0.08
N HIS A 119 5.61 -10.39 -1.05
CA HIS A 119 4.38 -10.48 -1.82
C HIS A 119 4.52 -9.70 -3.13
N SER A 120 3.79 -10.08 -4.17
CA SER A 120 3.79 -9.36 -5.46
C SER A 120 2.53 -9.66 -6.25
N GLY A 121 2.09 -8.74 -7.08
CA GLY A 121 0.93 -8.95 -7.92
C GLY A 121 0.64 -7.78 -8.84
N SER A 122 -0.53 -7.83 -9.47
CA SER A 122 -1.04 -6.79 -10.35
C SER A 122 -2.44 -6.41 -9.92
N PHE A 123 -2.74 -5.12 -9.99
CA PHE A 123 -4.10 -4.62 -9.83
C PHE A 123 -4.64 -4.24 -11.21
N GLY A 124 -5.03 -5.28 -11.96
CA GLY A 124 -5.44 -5.18 -13.36
C GLY A 124 -4.42 -4.42 -14.22
N ASP A 125 -4.94 -3.52 -15.06
CA ASP A 125 -4.14 -2.65 -15.92
C ASP A 125 -3.70 -1.35 -15.23
N ASN A 126 -3.96 -1.18 -13.93
CA ASN A 126 -3.63 0.06 -13.22
C ASN A 126 -2.18 0.07 -12.75
N LEU A 127 -1.71 -1.02 -12.15
CA LEU A 127 -0.35 -1.11 -11.62
C LEU A 127 0.10 -2.56 -11.42
N ASP A 128 1.41 -2.74 -11.32
CA ASP A 128 2.05 -3.90 -10.70
C ASP A 128 2.69 -3.46 -9.39
N TYR A 129 2.67 -4.32 -8.38
CA TYR A 129 3.27 -4.05 -7.08
C TYR A 129 4.18 -5.20 -6.64
N HIS A 130 5.20 -4.85 -5.85
CA HIS A 130 6.14 -5.80 -5.26
C HIS A 130 6.54 -5.33 -3.87
N TYR A 131 6.35 -6.21 -2.89
CA TYR A 131 6.77 -6.02 -1.50
C TYR A 131 8.08 -6.78 -1.25
N ALA A 132 9.12 -6.05 -0.88
CA ALA A 132 10.34 -6.61 -0.32
C ALA A 132 10.26 -6.64 1.21
N ASP A 133 10.66 -7.76 1.81
CA ASP A 133 10.76 -7.89 3.26
C ASP A 133 11.98 -7.11 3.77
N THR A 134 11.71 -5.92 4.27
CA THR A 134 12.69 -5.06 4.94
C THR A 134 12.35 -4.88 6.42
N THR A 135 11.40 -5.66 6.94
CA THR A 135 10.81 -5.45 8.28
C THR A 135 11.84 -5.56 9.40
N ALA A 136 12.79 -6.49 9.29
CA ALA A 136 13.86 -6.66 10.28
C ALA A 136 14.81 -5.45 10.39
N LEU A 137 14.99 -4.69 9.30
CA LEU A 137 15.91 -3.54 9.25
C LEU A 137 15.17 -2.21 9.41
N LEU A 138 14.08 -2.02 8.66
CA LEU A 138 13.37 -0.74 8.54
C LEU A 138 12.10 -0.69 9.41
N GLY A 139 11.64 -1.83 9.94
CA GLY A 139 10.40 -1.93 10.73
C GLY A 139 9.12 -1.91 9.89
N HIS A 140 9.22 -1.90 8.56
CA HIS A 140 8.08 -1.94 7.63
C HIS A 140 8.47 -2.70 6.35
N TYR A 141 7.48 -3.10 5.54
CA TYR A 141 7.75 -3.57 4.19
C TYR A 141 8.08 -2.41 3.26
N TYR A 142 8.86 -2.70 2.22
CA TYR A 142 9.19 -1.75 1.17
C TYR A 142 8.42 -2.16 -0.07
N GLU A 143 7.59 -1.27 -0.62
CA GLU A 143 6.77 -1.55 -1.79
C GLU A 143 7.24 -0.76 -3.02
N LEU A 144 7.49 -1.47 -4.11
CA LEU A 144 7.65 -0.90 -5.44
C LEU A 144 6.29 -0.91 -6.14
N ILE A 145 5.91 0.23 -6.71
CA ILE A 145 4.67 0.38 -7.48
C ILE A 145 5.03 0.78 -8.91
N HIS A 146 4.87 -0.14 -9.85
CA HIS A 146 4.96 0.16 -11.27
C HIS A 146 3.61 0.65 -11.76
N LEU A 147 3.49 1.97 -11.94
CA LEU A 147 2.25 2.59 -12.40
C LEU A 147 2.11 2.43 -13.92
N LYS A 148 1.05 1.75 -14.35
CA LYS A 148 0.68 1.61 -15.76
C LYS A 148 -0.17 2.81 -16.21
N PRO A 149 -0.30 3.08 -17.52
CA PRO A 149 -1.05 4.24 -18.01
C PRO A 149 -2.50 4.34 -17.51
N ALA A 150 -3.22 3.23 -17.35
CA ALA A 150 -4.59 3.25 -16.82
C ALA A 150 -4.65 3.66 -15.33
N GLY A 151 -3.57 3.39 -14.58
CA GLY A 151 -3.47 3.71 -13.17
C GLY A 151 -3.43 5.21 -12.88
N GLU A 152 -3.03 6.04 -13.83
CA GLU A 152 -3.04 7.50 -13.65
C GLU A 152 -4.47 8.02 -13.43
N GLN A 153 -5.43 7.51 -14.20
CA GLN A 153 -6.84 7.88 -14.05
C GLN A 153 -7.43 7.33 -12.76
N PHE A 154 -7.05 6.10 -12.39
CA PHE A 154 -7.39 5.52 -11.11
C PHE A 154 -6.96 6.47 -9.98
N PHE A 155 -5.67 6.80 -9.87
CA PHE A 155 -5.19 7.64 -8.78
C PHE A 155 -5.67 9.09 -8.84
N ALA A 156 -6.04 9.61 -10.01
CA ALA A 156 -6.60 10.96 -10.14
C ALA A 156 -7.97 11.13 -9.46
N ARG A 157 -8.75 10.05 -9.27
CA ARG A 157 -10.06 10.13 -8.59
C ARG A 157 -9.94 10.23 -7.07
N ILE A 158 -8.79 9.85 -6.51
CA ILE A 158 -8.58 9.76 -5.07
C ILE A 158 -8.66 11.17 -4.47
N PRO A 159 -9.48 11.39 -3.43
CA PRO A 159 -9.67 12.72 -2.87
C PRO A 159 -8.37 13.26 -2.28
N ARG A 160 -8.11 14.55 -2.51
CA ARG A 160 -7.06 15.32 -1.83
C ARG A 160 -7.65 16.02 -0.61
N ASN A 161 -6.97 16.04 0.53
CA ASN A 161 -7.38 16.73 1.76
C ASN A 161 -6.52 17.97 2.01
#